data_AF-A0A1Z4QTB8-F1
#
_entry.id   AF-A0A1Z4QTB8-F1
#
_cell.length_a   1.000
_cell.length_b   1.000
_cell.length_c   1.000
_cell.angle_alpha   90.00
_cell.angle_beta   90.00
_cell.angle_gamma   90.00
#
_symmetry.space_group_name_H-M   'P 1'
#
loop_
_entity.id
_entity.type
_entity.pdbx_description
1 polymer ?
#
loop_
_entity_poly.entity_id
_entity_poly.type
_entity_poly.pdbx_seq_one_letter_code
_entity_poly.pdbx_strand_id
1 'polypeptide(L)'
;MSLPVELQQEFEQELSQYEEEKRMPYITSIERSGIRKGLLEGIQLGLKLKFKGEGLAILPEISQIQDVEELRAILVALETMNSVEELRQIYNKPD
;
A
#
# COMPACT_ATOMS: atom_id res chain seq x y z
N MET A 1 19.02 0.86 -10.66
CA MET A 1 20.24 0.12 -10.29
C MET A 1 19.76 -1.16 -9.63
N SER A 2 19.89 -2.30 -10.30
CA SER A 2 19.56 -3.63 -9.76
C SER A 2 20.71 -4.11 -8.89
N LEU A 3 20.40 -4.84 -7.81
CA LEU A 3 21.44 -5.50 -7.03
C LEU A 3 22.16 -6.57 -7.88
N PRO A 4 23.48 -6.76 -7.69
CA PRO A 4 24.20 -7.92 -8.20
C PRO A 4 23.54 -9.22 -7.74
N VAL A 5 23.57 -10.24 -8.60
CA VAL A 5 22.85 -11.51 -8.39
C VAL A 5 23.30 -12.20 -7.10
N GLU A 6 24.58 -12.14 -6.75
CA GLU A 6 25.07 -12.78 -5.52
C GLU A 6 24.51 -12.12 -4.26
N LEU A 7 24.47 -10.79 -4.21
CA LEU A 7 23.92 -10.05 -3.07
C LEU A 7 22.41 -10.20 -2.96
N GLN A 8 21.72 -10.37 -4.08
CA GLN A 8 20.29 -10.64 -4.07
C GLN A 8 19.99 -12.03 -3.50
N GLN A 9 20.79 -13.05 -3.85
CA GLN A 9 20.66 -14.40 -3.31
C GLN A 9 20.98 -14.48 -1.81
N GLU A 10 22.03 -13.78 -1.35
CA GLU A 10 22.35 -13.70 0.08
C GLU A 10 21.21 -13.04 0.88
N PHE A 11 20.68 -11.93 0.36
CA PHE A 11 19.57 -11.22 0.99
C PHE A 11 18.30 -12.08 1.07
N GLU A 12 17.96 -12.80 0.00
CA GLU A 12 16.80 -13.70 -0.04
C GLU A 12 16.95 -14.88 0.94
N GLN A 13 18.16 -15.43 1.09
CA GLN A 13 18.44 -16.50 2.05
C GLN A 13 18.34 -16.04 3.51
N GLU A 14 18.92 -14.89 3.85
CA GLU A 14 18.87 -14.33 5.20
C GLU A 14 17.42 -14.02 5.61
N LEU A 15 16.65 -13.46 4.69
CA LEU A 15 15.24 -13.15 4.90
C LEU A 15 14.40 -14.42 5.13
N SER A 16 14.61 -15.47 4.31
CA SER A 16 13.92 -16.75 4.45
C SER A 16 14.21 -17.42 5.78
N GLN A 17 15.46 -17.39 6.25
CA GLN A 17 15.83 -17.98 7.54
C GLN A 17 15.18 -17.24 8.71
N TYR A 18 15.16 -15.91 8.65
CA TYR A 18 14.51 -15.09 9.66
C TYR A 18 12.99 -15.30 9.71
N GLU A 19 12.34 -15.47 8.56
CA GLU A 19 10.90 -15.75 8.45
C GLU A 19 10.54 -17.16 8.96
N GLU A 20 11.37 -18.17 8.65
CA GLU A 20 11.20 -19.56 9.11
C GLU A 20 11.39 -19.70 10.62
N GLU A 21 12.39 -19.01 11.18
CA GLU A 21 12.68 -19.00 12.61
C GLU A 21 11.55 -18.34 13.43
N LYS A 22 10.84 -17.37 12.86
CA LYS A 22 9.75 -16.66 13.54
C LYS A 22 8.34 -17.25 13.34
N ARG A 23 8.16 -18.31 12.54
CA ARG A 23 6.86 -18.97 12.26
C ARG A 23 5.68 -17.98 12.11
N MET A 24 5.81 -17.00 11.23
CA MET A 24 4.78 -15.96 11.07
C MET A 24 3.89 -16.22 9.84
N PRO A 25 2.54 -16.20 9.97
CA PRO A 25 1.61 -16.47 8.87
C PRO A 25 1.33 -15.20 8.04
N TYR A 26 2.37 -14.45 7.67
CA TYR A 26 2.20 -13.16 7.00
C TYR A 26 3.06 -13.06 5.75
N ILE A 27 2.39 -12.65 4.66
CA ILE A 27 2.94 -12.01 3.46
C ILE A 27 4.36 -11.48 3.72
N THR A 28 5.35 -12.04 3.03
CA THR A 28 6.76 -11.65 3.15
C THR A 28 6.91 -10.14 2.91
N SER A 29 7.97 -9.53 3.44
CA SER A 29 8.19 -8.07 3.29
C SER A 29 8.14 -7.59 1.83
N ILE A 30 8.57 -8.44 0.90
CA ILE A 30 8.55 -8.22 -0.55
C ILE A 30 7.11 -8.24 -1.08
N GLU A 31 6.32 -9.25 -0.73
CA GLU A 31 4.92 -9.36 -1.15
C GLU A 31 4.08 -8.18 -0.59
N ARG A 32 4.34 -7.75 0.65
CA ARG A 32 3.67 -6.60 1.25
C ARG A 32 3.98 -5.31 0.48
N SER A 33 5.24 -5.13 0.09
CA SER A 33 5.68 -4.01 -0.74
C SER A 33 5.01 -4.03 -2.13
N GLY A 34 4.93 -5.20 -2.76
CA GLY A 34 4.25 -5.40 -4.03
C GLY A 34 2.75 -5.06 -3.97
N ILE A 35 2.04 -5.61 -2.97
CA ILE A 35 0.61 -5.34 -2.76
C ILE A 35 0.37 -3.85 -2.50
N ARG A 36 1.20 -3.24 -1.64
CA ARG A 36 1.10 -1.81 -1.34
C ARG A 36 1.25 -0.94 -2.60
N LYS A 37 2.23 -1.24 -3.46
CA LYS A 37 2.41 -0.52 -4.74
C LYS A 37 1.17 -0.66 -5.63
N GLY A 38 0.67 -1.89 -5.81
CA GLY A 38 -0.53 -2.13 -6.62
C GLY A 38 -1.78 -1.42 -6.09
N LEU A 39 -1.97 -1.39 -4.76
CA LEU A 39 -3.06 -0.65 -4.13
C LEU A 39 -2.92 0.87 -4.36
N LEU A 40 -1.73 1.44 -4.19
CA LEU A 40 -1.49 2.87 -4.43
C LEU A 40 -1.77 3.26 -5.89
N GLU A 41 -1.37 2.43 -6.86
CA GLU A 41 -1.69 2.65 -8.29
C GLU A 41 -3.20 2.60 -8.55
N GLY A 42 -3.90 1.62 -7.96
CA GLY A 42 -5.35 1.50 -8.06
C GLY A 42 -6.08 2.71 -7.45
N ILE A 43 -5.66 3.15 -6.26
CA ILE A 43 -6.21 4.31 -5.58
C ILE A 43 -5.97 5.58 -6.42
N GLN A 44 -4.75 5.78 -6.92
CA GLN A 44 -4.45 6.92 -7.80
C GLN A 44 -5.38 6.96 -9.02
N LEU A 45 -5.60 5.82 -9.68
CA LEU A 45 -6.50 5.73 -10.82
C LEU A 45 -7.96 6.04 -10.42
N GLY A 46 -8.45 5.44 -9.33
CA GLY A 46 -9.80 5.67 -8.82
C GLY A 46 -10.06 7.13 -8.44
N LEU A 47 -9.11 7.75 -7.74
CA LEU A 47 -9.14 9.18 -7.39
C LEU A 47 -9.21 10.07 -8.63
N LYS A 48 -8.36 9.79 -9.63
CA LYS A 48 -8.34 10.56 -10.88
C LYS A 48 -9.65 10.43 -11.66
N LEU A 49 -10.24 9.24 -11.71
CA LEU A 49 -11.48 9.00 -12.44
C LEU A 49 -12.70 9.62 -11.73
N LYS A 50 -12.77 9.51 -10.39
CA LYS A 50 -13.93 9.94 -9.61
C LYS A 50 -13.92 11.42 -9.24
N PHE A 51 -12.76 11.92 -8.81
CA PHE A 51 -12.61 13.26 -8.24
C PHE A 51 -11.62 14.15 -9.01
N LYS A 52 -11.07 13.67 -10.14
CA LYS A 52 -10.16 14.43 -11.02
C LYS A 52 -8.98 15.01 -10.22
N GLY A 53 -8.72 16.32 -10.37
CA GLY A 53 -7.62 16.99 -9.69
C GLY A 53 -7.76 17.05 -8.17
N GLU A 54 -8.99 17.17 -7.66
CA GLU A 54 -9.27 17.25 -6.22
C GLU A 54 -8.91 15.93 -5.53
N GLY A 55 -9.21 14.79 -6.16
CA GLY A 55 -8.80 13.47 -5.65
C GLY A 55 -7.28 13.27 -5.64
N LEU A 56 -6.56 13.84 -6.61
CA LEU A 56 -5.10 13.69 -6.66
C LEU A 56 -4.39 14.51 -5.57
N ALA A 57 -5.04 15.55 -5.02
CA ALA A 57 -4.48 16.37 -3.95
C ALA A 57 -4.22 15.58 -2.65
N ILE A 58 -4.98 14.50 -2.41
CA ILE A 58 -4.82 13.63 -1.23
C ILE A 58 -3.87 12.45 -1.44
N LEU A 59 -3.39 12.23 -2.66
CA LEU A 59 -2.50 11.12 -2.96
C LEU A 59 -1.19 11.16 -2.15
N PRO A 60 -0.55 12.32 -1.88
CA PRO A 60 0.64 12.37 -1.03
C PRO A 60 0.38 11.84 0.38
N GLU A 61 -0.79 12.11 0.95
CA GLU A 61 -1.18 11.66 2.30
C GLU A 61 -1.39 10.14 2.31
N ILE A 62 -2.16 9.63 1.35
CA ILE A 62 -2.39 8.18 1.20
C ILE A 62 -1.09 7.41 0.95
N SER A 63 -0.14 8.01 0.21
CA SER A 63 1.16 7.39 -0.09
C SER A 63 2.05 7.19 1.14
N GLN A 64 1.74 7.82 2.29
CA GLN A 64 2.46 7.60 3.55
C GLN A 64 1.91 6.40 4.34
N ILE A 65 0.72 5.90 4.01
CA ILE A 65 0.10 4.77 4.69
C ILE A 65 0.92 3.50 4.40
N GLN A 66 1.33 2.80 5.46
CA GLN A 66 2.07 1.55 5.37
C GLN A 66 1.18 0.32 5.52
N ASP A 67 0.02 0.47 6.17
CA ASP A 67 -0.93 -0.61 6.33
C ASP A 67 -1.67 -0.90 5.01
N VAL A 68 -1.50 -2.12 4.52
CA VAL A 68 -2.11 -2.62 3.29
C VAL A 68 -3.64 -2.72 3.44
N GLU A 69 -4.14 -3.04 4.63
CA GLU A 69 -5.58 -3.17 4.85
C GLU A 69 -6.27 -1.81 4.93
N GLU A 70 -5.59 -0.77 5.42
CA GLU A 70 -6.08 0.61 5.32
C GLU A 70 -6.14 1.08 3.86
N LEU A 71 -5.10 0.79 3.07
CA LEU A 71 -5.12 1.08 1.64
C LEU A 71 -6.23 0.33 0.90
N ARG A 72 -6.47 -0.94 1.27
CA ARG A 72 -7.58 -1.73 0.72
C ARG A 72 -8.94 -1.11 1.08
N ALA A 73 -9.11 -0.65 2.31
CA ALA A 73 -10.34 0.02 2.74
C ALA A 73 -10.59 1.31 1.96
N ILE A 74 -9.56 2.11 1.72
CA ILE A 74 -9.64 3.32 0.87
C ILE A 74 -10.06 2.94 -0.55
N LEU A 75 -9.43 1.92 -1.15
CA LEU A 75 -9.74 1.48 -2.51
C LEU A 75 -11.20 1.03 -2.66
N VAL A 76 -11.72 0.26 -1.70
CA VAL A 76 -13.13 -0.18 -1.70
C VAL A 76 -14.07 1.01 -1.51
N ALA A 77 -13.74 1.94 -0.61
CA ALA A 77 -14.56 3.11 -0.38
C ALA A 77 -14.65 4.05 -1.59
N LEU A 78 -13.66 4.05 -2.48
CA LEU A 78 -13.73 4.77 -3.75
C LEU A 78 -14.88 4.32 -4.64
N GLU A 79 -15.43 3.11 -4.46
CA GLU A 79 -16.59 2.65 -5.22
C GLU A 79 -17.87 3.42 -4.82
N THR A 80 -18.03 3.75 -3.53
CA THR A 80 -19.30 4.24 -2.96
C THR A 80 -19.27 5.71 -2.53
N MET A 81 -18.11 6.23 -2.10
CA MET A 81 -18.01 7.59 -1.55
C MET A 81 -18.15 8.66 -2.62
N ASN A 82 -18.81 9.77 -2.28
CA ASN A 82 -19.13 10.84 -3.26
C ASN A 82 -18.27 12.10 -3.09
N SER A 83 -17.45 12.17 -2.04
CA SER A 83 -16.52 13.29 -1.82
C SER A 83 -15.14 12.85 -1.34
N VAL A 84 -14.16 13.72 -1.52
CA VAL A 84 -12.78 13.54 -1.05
C VAL A 84 -12.72 13.63 0.48
N GLU A 85 -13.51 14.51 1.10
CA GLU A 85 -13.64 14.66 2.54
C GLU A 85 -14.13 13.39 3.24
N GLU A 86 -15.15 12.73 2.69
CA GLU A 86 -15.63 11.43 3.19
C GLU A 86 -14.52 10.37 3.14
N LEU A 87 -13.73 10.35 2.06
CA LEU A 87 -12.62 9.42 1.91
C LEU A 87 -11.49 9.68 2.92
N ARG A 88 -11.22 10.95 3.26
CA ARG A 88 -10.23 11.33 4.28
C ARG A 88 -10.56 10.76 5.66
N GLN A 89 -11.83 10.59 6.01
CA GLN A 89 -12.25 10.06 7.32
C GLN A 89 -11.83 8.60 7.54
N ILE A 90 -11.51 7.85 6.48
CA ILE A 90 -11.17 6.43 6.57
C ILE A 90 -9.79 6.23 7.19
N TYR A 91 -8.84 7.10 6.87
CA TYR A 91 -7.45 6.99 7.32
C TYR A 91 -7.03 8.09 8.29
N ASN A 92 -7.82 9.16 8.43
CA ASN A 92 -7.61 10.20 9.44
C ASN A 92 -8.58 10.01 10.60
N LYS A 93 -8.47 8.89 11.32
CA LYS A 93 -9.30 8.60 12.49
C LYS A 93 -8.90 9.59 13.61
N PRO A 94 -9.81 10.40 14.17
CA PRO A 94 -9.53 11.12 15.40
C PRO A 94 -9.34 10.08 16.52
N ASP A 95 -8.27 10.24 17.30
CA ASP A 95 -8.03 9.47 18.53
C ASP A 95 -9.21 9.57 19.52
#